data_AF-A0A6B3G253-F1
#
_entry.id   AF-A0A6B3G253-F1
#
_cell.length_a   1.000
_cell.length_b   1.000
_cell.length_c   1.000
_cell.angle_alpha   90.00
_cell.angle_beta   90.00
_cell.angle_gamma   90.00
#
_symmetry.space_group_name_H-M   'P 1'
#
loop_
_entity.id
_entity.type
_entity.pdbx_description
1 polymer ?
#
loop_
_entity_poly.entity_id
_entity_poly.type
_entity_poly.pdbx_seq_one_letter_code
_entity_poly.pdbx_strand_id
1 'polypeptide(L)'
;ERTESEEWYERAAHLGHRRAQVRIGMIAAARGDVVEAARWYRTAAEAGSRNGAFNLGLLLAREGSEPEAAVWWTQAADAGHGRAALRLALLHARR
;
A
#
# COMPACT_ATOMS: atom_id res chain seq x y z
N GLU A 1 -23.62 4.85 1.00
CA GLU A 1 -23.61 4.54 -0.44
C GLU A 1 -22.23 4.84 -0.99
N ARG A 2 -21.79 4.15 -2.06
CA ARG A 2 -20.52 4.48 -2.71
C ARG A 2 -20.69 5.78 -3.48
N THR A 3 -19.71 6.67 -3.41
CA THR A 3 -19.78 7.92 -4.18
C THR A 3 -19.43 7.64 -5.65
N GLU A 4 -19.94 8.44 -6.57
CA GLU A 4 -19.60 8.36 -8.01
C GLU A 4 -18.07 8.36 -8.23
N SER A 5 -17.33 9.10 -7.41
CA SER A 5 -15.86 9.10 -7.43
C SER A 5 -15.26 7.73 -7.12
N GLU A 6 -15.81 6.99 -6.16
CA GLU A 6 -15.32 5.64 -5.81
C GLU A 6 -15.55 4.66 -6.96
N GLU A 7 -16.67 4.76 -7.67
CA GLU A 7 -16.99 3.88 -8.80
C GLU A 7 -16.00 4.06 -9.97
N TRP A 8 -15.62 5.31 -10.26
CA TRP A 8 -14.59 5.58 -11.28
C TRP A 8 -13.20 5.11 -10.85
N TYR A 9 -12.85 5.25 -9.56
CA TYR A 9 -11.62 4.66 -9.05
C TYR A 9 -11.62 3.14 -9.14
N GLU A 10 -12.74 2.48 -8.88
CA GLU A 10 -12.87 1.02 -8.96
C GLU A 10 -12.65 0.56 -10.39
N ARG A 11 -13.35 1.16 -11.36
CA ARG A 11 -13.15 0.88 -12.79
C ARG A 11 -11.70 1.07 -13.22
N ALA A 12 -11.08 2.21 -12.86
CA ALA A 12 -9.69 2.47 -13.20
C ALA A 12 -8.72 1.48 -12.52
N ALA A 13 -9.01 1.06 -11.28
CA ALA A 13 -8.19 0.10 -10.55
C ALA A 13 -8.22 -1.29 -11.21
N HIS A 14 -9.40 -1.73 -11.66
CA HIS A 14 -9.57 -2.98 -12.42
C HIS A 14 -8.89 -2.95 -13.79
N LEU A 15 -8.77 -1.77 -14.41
CA LEU A 15 -8.00 -1.55 -15.64
C LEU A 15 -6.48 -1.42 -15.42
N GLY A 16 -5.99 -1.64 -14.19
CA GLY A 16 -4.56 -1.62 -13.88
C GLY A 16 -4.00 -0.24 -13.52
N HIS A 17 -4.84 0.79 -13.37
CA HIS A 17 -4.36 2.13 -13.02
C HIS A 17 -3.87 2.16 -11.57
N ARG A 18 -2.56 2.14 -11.39
CA ARG A 18 -1.87 2.00 -10.09
C ARG A 18 -2.30 2.99 -9.01
N ARG A 19 -2.52 4.26 -9.37
CA ARG A 19 -2.99 5.26 -8.39
C ARG A 19 -4.43 4.99 -7.95
N ALA A 20 -5.25 4.45 -8.85
CA ALA A 20 -6.63 4.08 -8.53
C ALA A 20 -6.68 2.83 -7.65
N GLN A 21 -5.83 1.83 -7.91
CA GLN A 21 -5.65 0.68 -7.02
C GLN A 21 -5.27 1.11 -5.60
N VAL A 22 -4.30 2.03 -5.47
CA VAL A 22 -3.95 2.61 -4.15
C VAL A 22 -5.15 3.31 -3.52
N ARG A 23 -5.94 4.07 -4.29
CA ARG A 23 -7.11 4.78 -3.76
C ARG A 23 -8.19 3.83 -3.25
N ILE A 24 -8.53 2.78 -4.01
CA ILE A 24 -9.51 1.79 -3.57
C ILE A 24 -9.01 1.04 -2.34
N GLY A 25 -7.72 0.70 -2.28
CA GLY A 25 -7.12 0.14 -1.07
C GLY A 25 -7.24 1.06 0.16
N MET A 26 -7.13 2.39 -0.02
CA MET A 26 -7.35 3.36 1.06
C MET A 26 -8.81 3.39 1.51
N ILE A 27 -9.76 3.32 0.57
CA ILE A 27 -11.19 3.29 0.88
C ILE A 27 -11.55 2.01 1.64
N ALA A 28 -11.04 0.85 1.19
CA ALA A 28 -11.22 -0.43 1.88
C ALA A 28 -10.67 -0.37 3.31
N ALA A 29 -9.43 0.13 3.49
CA ALA A 29 -8.83 0.28 4.80
C ALA A 29 -9.64 1.22 5.72
N ALA A 30 -10.19 2.32 5.19
CA ALA A 30 -11.02 3.25 5.95
C ALA A 30 -12.35 2.62 6.41
N ARG A 31 -12.82 1.59 5.70
CA ARG A 31 -14.01 0.78 6.07
C ARG A 31 -13.66 -0.40 7.00
N GLY A 32 -12.39 -0.58 7.34
CA GLY A 32 -11.92 -1.72 8.12
C GLY A 32 -11.74 -3.00 7.31
N ASP A 33 -11.89 -2.97 5.99
CA ASP A 33 -11.61 -4.13 5.13
C ASP A 33 -10.12 -4.22 4.83
N VAL A 34 -9.39 -4.77 5.79
CA VAL A 34 -7.93 -4.93 5.75
C VAL A 34 -7.52 -5.91 4.64
N VAL A 35 -8.30 -6.96 4.40
CA VAL A 35 -7.99 -7.98 3.38
C VAL A 35 -8.09 -7.38 1.99
N GLU A 36 -9.16 -6.65 1.68
CA GLU A 36 -9.30 -5.97 0.41
C GLU A 36 -8.25 -4.88 0.23
N ALA A 37 -7.96 -4.10 1.29
CA ALA A 37 -6.90 -3.10 1.24
C ALA A 37 -5.55 -3.72 0.89
N ALA A 38 -5.17 -4.81 1.56
CA ALA A 38 -3.92 -5.52 1.31
C ALA A 38 -3.84 -6.02 -0.14
N ARG A 39 -4.93 -6.58 -0.67
CA ARG A 39 -5.01 -7.03 -2.07
C ARG A 39 -4.70 -5.88 -3.04
N TRP A 40 -5.39 -4.75 -2.91
CA TRP A 40 -5.20 -3.62 -3.80
C TRP A 40 -3.82 -2.96 -3.69
N TYR A 41 -3.29 -2.84 -2.46
CA TYR A 41 -1.94 -2.34 -2.25
C TYR A 41 -0.88 -3.27 -2.86
N ARG A 42 -1.05 -4.60 -2.71
CA ARG A 42 -0.17 -5.61 -3.31
C ARG A 42 -0.19 -5.51 -4.83
N THR A 43 -1.36 -5.52 -5.46
CA THR A 43 -1.48 -5.37 -6.91
C THR A 43 -0.81 -4.09 -7.41
N ALA A 44 -1.00 -2.97 -6.70
CA ALA A 44 -0.34 -1.72 -7.06
C ALA A 44 1.20 -1.81 -6.89
N ALA A 45 1.67 -2.42 -5.80
CA ALA A 45 3.09 -2.59 -5.50
C ALA A 45 3.80 -3.47 -6.54
N GLU A 46 3.19 -4.59 -6.92
CA GLU A 46 3.67 -5.51 -7.97
C GLU A 46 3.72 -4.82 -9.33
N ALA A 47 2.80 -3.88 -9.61
CA ALA A 47 2.85 -3.02 -10.78
C ALA A 47 3.86 -1.83 -10.65
N GLY A 48 4.68 -1.80 -9.60
CA GLY A 48 5.72 -0.78 -9.38
C GLY A 48 5.22 0.51 -8.73
N SER A 49 4.05 0.51 -8.09
CA SER A 49 3.59 1.66 -7.30
C SER A 49 4.31 1.72 -5.96
N ARG A 50 5.22 2.67 -5.80
CA ARG A 50 5.88 2.95 -4.51
C ARG A 50 4.89 3.27 -3.37
N ASN A 51 3.75 3.89 -3.70
CA ASN A 51 2.70 4.17 -2.72
C ASN A 51 1.93 2.89 -2.33
N GLY A 52 1.72 1.98 -3.28
CA GLY A 52 1.14 0.66 -3.01
C GLY A 52 2.04 -0.15 -2.09
N ALA A 53 3.33 -0.25 -2.43
CA ALA A 53 4.33 -0.93 -1.62
C ALA A 53 4.43 -0.33 -0.20
N PHE A 54 4.48 1.00 -0.09
CA PHE A 54 4.49 1.66 1.23
C PHE A 54 3.26 1.35 2.09
N ASN A 55 2.06 1.43 1.50
CA ASN A 55 0.82 1.17 2.23
C ASN A 55 0.65 -0.31 2.61
N LEU A 56 1.09 -1.24 1.75
CA LEU A 56 1.13 -2.66 2.08
C LEU A 56 2.07 -2.92 3.26
N GLY A 57 3.27 -2.31 3.26
CA GLY A 57 4.18 -2.42 4.40
C GLY A 57 3.61 -1.87 5.70
N LEU A 58 2.87 -0.74 5.65
CA LEU A 58 2.18 -0.22 6.84
C LEU A 58 1.11 -1.19 7.38
N LEU A 59 0.41 -1.89 6.49
CA LEU A 59 -0.60 -2.86 6.88
C LEU A 59 0.05 -4.10 7.50
N LEU A 60 1.04 -4.68 6.85
CA LEU A 60 1.76 -5.86 7.34
C LEU A 60 2.44 -5.62 8.69
N ALA A 61 3.03 -4.44 8.89
CA ALA A 61 3.65 -4.10 10.18
C ALA A 61 2.61 -3.99 11.31
N ARG A 62 1.40 -3.52 11.02
CA ARG A 62 0.30 -3.48 12.01
C ARG A 62 -0.17 -4.88 12.38
N GLU A 63 -0.16 -5.81 11.43
CA GLU A 63 -0.45 -7.24 11.64
C GLU A 63 0.73 -8.02 12.25
N GLY A 64 1.79 -7.34 12.71
CA GLY A 64 2.95 -7.97 13.35
C GLY A 64 3.95 -8.60 12.38
N SER A 65 3.75 -8.48 11.07
CA SER A 65 4.63 -9.03 10.03
C SER A 65 5.67 -8.01 9.60
N GLU A 66 6.48 -7.51 10.55
CA GLU A 66 7.52 -6.51 10.30
C GLU A 66 8.59 -6.95 9.27
N PRO A 67 9.04 -8.22 9.22
CA PRO A 67 9.96 -8.68 8.18
C PRO A 67 9.39 -8.56 6.76
N GLU A 68 8.11 -8.89 6.55
CA GLU A 68 7.45 -8.75 5.24
C GLU A 68 7.23 -7.27 4.92
N ALA A 69 6.86 -6.46 5.91
CA ALA A 69 6.73 -5.02 5.75
C ALA A 69 8.03 -4.36 5.27
N ALA A 70 9.17 -4.79 5.80
CA ALA A 70 10.49 -4.30 5.40
C ALA A 70 10.76 -4.54 3.91
N VAL A 71 10.39 -5.70 3.36
CA VAL A 71 10.55 -6.00 1.91
C VAL A 71 9.83 -4.96 1.06
N TRP A 72 8.56 -4.67 1.38
CA TRP A 72 7.77 -3.70 0.63
C TRP A 72 8.23 -2.26 0.86
N TRP A 73 8.69 -1.91 2.07
CA TRP A 73 9.28 -0.61 2.32
C TRP A 73 10.61 -0.42 1.58
N THR A 74 11.44 -1.46 1.45
CA THR A 74 12.67 -1.41 0.63
C THR A 74 12.34 -1.11 -0.81
N GLN A 75 11.41 -1.87 -1.42
CA GLN A 75 10.96 -1.59 -2.79
C GLN A 75 10.42 -0.16 -2.96
N ALA A 76 9.64 0.35 -2.00
CA ALA A 76 9.15 1.71 -2.04
C ALA A 76 10.28 2.75 -1.90
N ALA A 77 11.25 2.51 -1.02
CA ALA A 77 12.40 3.38 -0.76
C ALA A 77 13.32 3.46 -1.99
N ASP A 78 13.63 2.32 -2.61
CA ASP A 78 14.41 2.22 -3.84
C ASP A 78 13.74 2.98 -5.00
N ALA A 79 12.41 3.02 -5.02
CA ALA A 79 11.60 3.84 -5.94
C ALA A 79 11.43 5.32 -5.50
N GLY A 80 12.22 5.77 -4.51
CA GLY A 80 12.28 7.16 -4.04
C GLY A 80 11.18 7.56 -3.05
N HIS A 81 10.52 6.63 -2.37
CA HIS A 81 9.51 6.97 -1.35
C HIS A 81 10.15 7.28 0.01
N GLY A 82 10.35 8.57 0.31
CA GLY A 82 11.07 9.02 1.52
C GLY A 82 10.50 8.53 2.86
N ARG A 83 9.17 8.40 3.00
CA ARG A 83 8.58 7.83 4.23
C ARG A 83 8.86 6.33 4.40
N ALA A 84 9.11 5.61 3.30
CA ALA A 84 9.48 4.20 3.38
C ALA A 84 10.94 4.07 3.84
N ALA A 85 11.83 4.88 3.28
CA ALA A 85 13.22 4.98 3.76
C ALA A 85 13.28 5.32 5.26
N LEU A 86 12.45 6.27 5.74
CA LEU A 86 12.35 6.57 7.16
C LEU A 86 11.86 5.37 8.00
N ARG A 87 10.87 4.60 7.51
CA ARG A 87 10.39 3.39 8.21
C ARG A 87 11.49 2.35 8.36
N LEU A 88 12.29 2.14 7.31
CA LEU A 88 13.45 1.24 7.36
C LEU A 88 14.53 1.74 8.32
N ALA A 89 14.86 3.03 8.29
CA ALA A 89 15.84 3.59 9.21
C ALA A 89 15.44 3.38 10.68
N LEU A 90 14.16 3.63 11.01
CA LEU A 90 13.62 3.40 12.34
C LEU A 90 13.59 1.91 12.71
N LEU A 91 13.34 1.03 11.73
CA LEU A 91 13.40 -0.42 11.93
C LEU A 91 14.82 -0.88 12.29
N HIS A 92 15.82 -0.42 11.55
CA HIS A 92 17.22 -0.75 11.80
C HIS A 92 17.75 -0.18 13.12
N ALA A 93 17.29 1.01 13.53
CA ALA A 93 17.69 1.64 14.78
C ALA A 93 17.13 0.96 16.05
N ARG A 94 16.14 0.06 15.91
CA ARG A 94 15.55 -0.70 17.03
C ARG A 94 16.21 -2.07 17.26
N ARG A 95 17.11 -2.47 16.36
CA ARG A 95 17.87 -3.71 16.47
C ARG A 95 19.17 -3.46 17.23
#